data_AF-A0A951ZKS4-F1
#
_entry.id   AF-A0A951ZKS4-F1
#
_cell.length_a   1.000
_cell.length_b   1.000
_cell.length_c   1.000
_cell.angle_alpha   90.00
_cell.angle_beta   90.00
_cell.angle_gamma   90.00
#
_symmetry.space_group_name_H-M   'P 1'
#
loop_
_entity.id
_entity.type
_entity.pdbx_description
1 polymer ?
#
loop_
_entity_poly.entity_id
_entity_poly.type
_entity_poly.pdbx_seq_one_letter_code
_entity_poly.pdbx_strand_id
1 'polypeptide(L)'
;DRPGGSSIAGWAKVLEGVLRDHHGDTIYIFGHAGTNFPATGTRADLEVQRDYLVALLDYVRGEMKAGKSRDVIVKVVEPLKGFPDHGPLTERVLGSAYDELAG
;
A
#
# COMPACT_ATOMS: atom_id res chain seq x y z
N ASP A 1 13.12 -3.80 -10.38
CA ASP A 1 12.42 -2.72 -9.66
C ASP A 1 13.07 -2.29 -8.34
N ARG A 2 13.50 -3.22 -7.45
CA ARG A 2 14.22 -2.83 -6.22
C ARG A 2 15.44 -1.92 -6.39
N PRO A 3 16.35 -2.15 -7.36
CA PRO A 3 17.47 -1.23 -7.59
C PRO A 3 17.02 0.20 -7.97
N GLY A 4 15.78 0.37 -8.42
CA GLY A 4 15.16 1.66 -8.74
C GLY A 4 14.42 2.32 -7.57
N GLY A 5 14.47 1.76 -6.35
CA GLY A 5 13.92 2.41 -5.14
C GLY A 5 12.47 2.06 -4.78
N SER A 6 11.87 1.03 -5.40
CA SER A 6 10.54 0.55 -5.01
C SER A 6 10.61 -0.19 -3.68
N SER A 7 10.18 0.46 -2.58
CA SER A 7 9.98 -0.17 -1.27
C SER A 7 8.68 0.31 -0.65
N ILE A 8 7.74 -0.62 -0.48
CA ILE A 8 6.44 -0.43 0.18
C ILE A 8 6.66 -0.03 1.64
N ALA A 9 7.59 -0.67 2.35
CA ALA A 9 7.92 -0.30 3.72
C ALA A 9 8.52 1.12 3.78
N GLY A 10 9.36 1.46 2.80
CA GLY A 10 9.91 2.81 2.64
C GLY A 10 8.83 3.87 2.42
N TRP A 11 7.86 3.59 1.54
CA TRP A 11 6.73 4.50 1.29
C TRP A 11 5.85 4.69 2.52
N ALA A 12 5.55 3.64 3.28
CA ALA A 12 4.83 3.76 4.54
C ALA A 12 5.56 4.69 5.52
N LYS A 13 6.88 4.54 5.67
CA LYS A 13 7.72 5.40 6.51
C LYS A 13 7.76 6.87 6.05
N VAL A 14 7.76 7.11 4.75
CA VAL A 14 7.68 8.48 4.20
C VAL A 14 6.34 9.12 4.59
N LEU A 15 5.23 8.39 4.46
CA LEU A 15 3.91 8.88 4.86
C LEU A 15 3.85 9.17 6.38
N GLU A 16 4.45 8.33 7.22
CA GLU A 16 4.58 8.61 8.66
C GLU A 16 5.34 9.91 8.95
N GLY A 17 6.41 10.19 8.19
CA GLY A 17 7.15 11.44 8.27
C GLY A 17 6.28 12.63 7.90
N VAL A 18 5.60 12.58 6.76
CA VAL A 18 4.70 13.64 6.28
C VAL A 18 3.61 13.95 7.32
N LEU A 19 3.00 12.91 7.90
CA LEU A 19 1.95 13.02 8.93
C LEU A 19 2.42 13.63 10.26
N ARG A 20 3.73 13.60 10.53
CA ARG A 20 4.37 14.23 11.69
C ARG A 20 4.79 15.67 11.40
N ASP A 21 5.21 15.95 10.18
CA ASP A 21 5.83 17.22 9.82
C ASP A 21 4.81 18.33 9.48
N HIS A 22 3.55 17.96 9.24
CA HIS A 22 2.49 18.88 8.80
C HIS A 22 1.34 19.00 9.81
N HIS A 23 0.68 20.16 9.83
CA HIS A 23 -0.48 20.42 10.68
C HIS A 23 -1.72 19.63 10.26
N GLY A 24 -2.67 19.44 11.19
CA GLY A 24 -3.86 18.62 10.96
C GLY A 24 -4.82 19.13 9.88
N ASP A 25 -4.76 20.41 9.55
CA ASP A 25 -5.56 21.09 8.53
C ASP A 25 -4.84 21.20 7.16
N THR A 26 -3.70 20.53 7.01
CA THR A 26 -2.96 20.50 5.74
C THR A 26 -3.77 19.83 4.64
N ILE A 27 -3.84 20.50 3.47
CA ILE A 27 -4.41 19.94 2.25
C ILE A 27 -3.27 19.36 1.41
N TYR A 28 -3.38 18.08 1.07
CA TYR A 28 -2.44 17.38 0.19
C TYR A 28 -2.95 17.40 -1.24
N ILE A 29 -2.03 17.52 -2.22
CA ILE A 29 -2.32 17.44 -3.65
C ILE A 29 -1.68 16.16 -4.18
N PHE A 30 -2.49 15.27 -4.75
CA PHE A 30 -2.06 13.98 -5.29
C PHE A 30 -1.79 14.08 -6.79
N GLY A 31 -0.69 13.50 -7.26
CA GLY A 31 -0.35 13.51 -8.69
C GLY A 31 -1.34 12.71 -9.55
N HIS A 32 -2.03 11.74 -8.96
CA HIS A 32 -3.11 10.97 -9.58
C HIS A 32 -4.20 10.68 -8.55
N ALA A 33 -5.45 10.62 -9.01
CA ALA A 33 -6.60 10.17 -8.22
C ALA A 33 -7.43 9.19 -9.04
N GLY A 34 -8.13 8.28 -8.36
CA GLY A 34 -9.12 7.41 -9.00
C GLY A 34 -10.30 8.23 -9.51
N THR A 35 -11.07 7.68 -10.46
CA THR A 35 -12.18 8.40 -11.14
C THR A 35 -13.18 9.07 -10.19
N ASN A 36 -13.40 8.49 -9.01
CA ASN A 36 -14.38 8.96 -8.03
C ASN A 36 -13.76 9.74 -6.86
N PHE A 37 -12.46 10.06 -6.93
CA PHE A 37 -11.74 10.72 -5.85
C PHE A 37 -11.17 12.07 -6.31
N PRO A 38 -11.17 13.09 -5.44
CA PRO A 38 -10.51 14.35 -5.73
C PRO A 38 -8.99 14.16 -5.82
N ALA A 39 -8.32 15.03 -6.59
CA ALA A 39 -6.86 15.13 -6.62
C ALA A 39 -6.29 15.85 -5.37
N THR A 40 -7.13 16.16 -4.40
CA THR A 40 -6.75 16.73 -3.10
C THR A 40 -7.22 15.82 -1.98
N GLY A 41 -6.55 15.87 -0.83
CA GLY A 41 -6.92 15.08 0.34
C GLY A 41 -6.44 15.67 1.65
N THR A 42 -6.73 14.94 2.70
CA THR A 42 -6.52 15.30 4.10
C THR A 42 -5.49 14.40 4.76
N ARG A 43 -5.17 14.69 6.01
CA ARG A 43 -4.36 13.82 6.86
C ARG A 43 -4.92 12.39 6.94
N ALA A 44 -6.23 12.24 7.02
CA ALA A 44 -6.88 10.93 7.12
C ALA A 44 -6.64 10.08 5.85
N ASP A 45 -6.61 10.70 4.67
CA ASP A 45 -6.34 10.00 3.41
C ASP A 45 -4.90 9.45 3.37
N LEU A 46 -3.94 10.21 3.90
CA LEU A 46 -2.56 9.72 4.05
C LEU A 46 -2.43 8.62 5.09
N GLU A 47 -3.18 8.69 6.19
CA GLU A 47 -3.23 7.64 7.21
C GLU A 47 -3.77 6.34 6.62
N VAL A 48 -4.88 6.39 5.88
CA VAL A 48 -5.44 5.22 5.18
C VAL A 48 -4.43 4.64 4.19
N GLN A 49 -3.74 5.47 3.40
CA GLN A 49 -2.75 4.99 2.44
C GLN A 49 -1.55 4.34 3.13
N ARG A 50 -1.04 4.92 4.23
CA ARG A 50 0.03 4.32 5.04
C ARG A 50 -0.40 2.96 5.58
N ASP A 51 -1.59 2.90 6.18
CA ASP A 51 -2.09 1.69 6.83
C ASP A 51 -2.35 0.58 5.80
N TYR A 52 -2.80 0.94 4.59
CA TYR A 52 -2.93 0.00 3.47
C TYR A 52 -1.59 -0.62 3.08
N LEU A 53 -0.52 0.18 2.96
CA LEU A 53 0.81 -0.34 2.61
C LEU A 53 1.34 -1.31 3.66
N VAL A 54 1.13 -1.00 4.95
CA VAL A 54 1.47 -1.90 6.06
C VAL A 54 0.65 -3.18 6.01
N ALA A 55 -0.67 -3.06 5.86
CA ALA A 55 -1.59 -4.20 5.76
C ALA A 55 -1.27 -5.11 4.58
N LEU A 56 -0.84 -4.55 3.44
CA LEU A 56 -0.43 -5.31 2.26
C LEU A 56 0.81 -6.17 2.55
N LEU A 57 1.84 -5.60 3.18
CA LEU A 57 3.03 -6.35 3.57
C LEU A 57 2.70 -7.43 4.61
N ASP A 58 1.85 -7.10 5.58
CA ASP A 58 1.46 -8.05 6.62
C ASP A 58 0.62 -9.20 6.06
N TYR A 59 -0.30 -8.91 5.13
CA TYR A 59 -1.07 -9.90 4.41
C TYR A 59 -0.15 -10.88 3.66
N VAL A 60 0.73 -10.36 2.80
CA VAL A 60 1.64 -11.20 1.99
C VAL A 60 2.57 -12.00 2.89
N ARG A 61 3.11 -11.39 3.96
CA ARG A 61 3.94 -12.09 4.95
C ARG A 61 3.18 -13.22 5.64
N GLY A 62 1.91 -13.00 5.97
CA GLY A 62 1.04 -14.02 6.56
C GLY A 62 0.83 -15.20 5.62
N GLU A 63 0.55 -14.94 4.35
CA GLU A 63 0.35 -15.96 3.32
C GLU A 63 1.63 -16.77 3.04
N MET A 64 2.79 -16.11 3.00
CA MET A 64 4.10 -16.78 2.92
C MET A 64 4.35 -17.71 4.11
N LYS A 65 4.05 -17.24 5.34
CA LYS A 65 4.16 -18.05 6.57
C LYS A 65 3.19 -19.23 6.57
N ALA A 66 2.04 -19.10 5.92
CA ALA A 66 1.09 -20.18 5.71
C ALA A 66 1.54 -21.19 4.62
N GLY A 67 2.71 -21.00 4.01
CA GLY A 67 3.28 -21.92 3.03
C GLY A 67 2.66 -21.81 1.63
N LYS A 68 1.91 -20.73 1.35
CA LYS A 68 1.34 -20.53 0.01
C LYS A 68 2.45 -20.11 -0.97
N SER A 69 2.35 -20.62 -2.20
CA SER A 69 3.29 -20.26 -3.26
C SER A 69 3.03 -18.84 -3.77
N ARG A 70 4.05 -18.21 -4.38
CA ARG A 70 3.93 -16.90 -5.03
C ARG A 70 2.74 -16.86 -6.00
N ASP A 71 2.58 -17.88 -6.83
CA ASP A 71 1.49 -17.99 -7.81
C ASP A 71 0.09 -17.97 -7.20
N VAL A 72 -0.06 -18.47 -5.97
CA VAL A 72 -1.33 -18.40 -5.25
C VAL A 72 -1.54 -16.99 -4.68
N ILE A 73 -0.50 -16.44 -4.05
CA ILE A 73 -0.56 -15.12 -3.40
C ILE A 73 -0.90 -14.03 -4.40
N VAL A 74 -0.27 -14.01 -5.58
CA VAL A 74 -0.40 -12.91 -6.54
C VAL A 74 -1.69 -12.93 -7.37
N LYS A 75 -2.49 -14.00 -7.27
CA LYS A 75 -3.77 -14.15 -7.97
C LYS A 75 -4.98 -13.67 -7.19
N VAL A 76 -4.79 -13.23 -5.95
CA VAL A 76 -5.86 -12.66 -5.12
C VAL A 76 -6.30 -11.32 -5.72
N VAL A 77 -7.61 -11.14 -5.87
CA VAL A 77 -8.21 -9.93 -6.49
C VAL A 77 -9.09 -9.16 -5.53
N GLU A 78 -9.50 -9.80 -4.43
CA GLU A 78 -10.33 -9.22 -3.39
C GLU A 78 -9.56 -8.12 -2.66
N PRO A 79 -10.20 -6.96 -2.38
CA PRO A 79 -9.59 -5.94 -1.54
C PRO A 79 -9.24 -6.48 -0.15
N LEU A 80 -8.18 -5.93 0.46
CA LEU A 80 -7.83 -6.29 1.83
C LEU A 80 -8.95 -5.88 2.80
N LYS A 81 -9.15 -6.68 3.84
CA LYS A 81 -10.13 -6.36 4.89
C LYS A 81 -9.81 -4.98 5.49
N GLY A 82 -10.79 -4.08 5.47
CA GLY A 82 -10.64 -2.69 5.94
C GLY A 82 -10.23 -1.69 4.86
N PHE A 83 -9.93 -2.15 3.64
CA PHE A 83 -9.51 -1.31 2.50
C PHE A 83 -10.35 -1.60 1.25
N PRO A 84 -11.68 -1.42 1.29
CA PRO A 84 -12.58 -1.77 0.19
C PRO A 84 -12.30 -0.97 -1.10
N ASP A 85 -11.75 0.24 -0.97
CA ASP A 85 -11.42 1.13 -2.09
C ASP A 85 -10.04 0.84 -2.73
N HIS A 86 -9.25 -0.07 -2.13
CA HIS A 86 -7.91 -0.44 -2.61
C HIS A 86 -7.92 -1.74 -3.42
N GLY A 87 -8.91 -1.89 -4.30
CA GLY A 87 -9.00 -3.05 -5.17
C GLY A 87 -9.64 -2.78 -6.54
N PRO A 88 -9.72 -3.81 -7.40
CA PRO A 88 -9.23 -5.17 -7.15
C PRO A 88 -7.70 -5.22 -6.98
N LEU A 89 -7.21 -6.12 -6.13
CA LEU A 89 -5.78 -6.39 -6.03
C LEU A 89 -5.26 -6.96 -7.35
N THR A 90 -3.98 -6.73 -7.62
CA THR A 90 -3.35 -7.14 -8.87
C THR A 90 -2.03 -7.86 -8.61
N GLU A 91 -1.65 -8.72 -9.54
CA GLU A 91 -0.37 -9.41 -9.52
C GLU A 91 0.81 -8.43 -9.38
N ARG A 92 0.72 -7.24 -9.99
CA ARG A 92 1.76 -6.20 -9.88
C ARG A 92 1.95 -5.75 -8.43
N VAL A 93 0.85 -5.49 -7.71
CA VAL A 93 0.88 -5.01 -6.32
C VAL A 93 1.35 -6.12 -5.38
N LEU A 94 0.74 -7.30 -5.48
CA LEU A 94 1.04 -8.44 -4.63
C LEU A 94 2.43 -9.02 -4.91
N GLY A 95 2.84 -9.06 -6.18
CA GLY A 95 4.18 -9.47 -6.59
C GLY A 95 5.25 -8.55 -6.05
N SER A 96 5.05 -7.22 -6.10
CA SER A 96 5.99 -6.26 -5.52
C SER A 96 6.16 -6.48 -4.01
N ALA A 97 5.07 -6.71 -3.29
CA ALA A 97 5.10 -7.00 -1.85
C ALA A 97 5.75 -8.36 -1.53
N TYR A 98 5.51 -9.38 -2.34
CA TYR A 98 6.16 -10.68 -2.19
C TYR A 98 7.66 -10.57 -2.42
N ASP A 99 8.06 -9.97 -3.53
CA ASP A 99 9.46 -9.81 -3.89
C ASP A 99 10.17 -8.99 -2.79
N GLU A 100 9.58 -7.83 -2.40
CA GLU A 100 9.54 -7.21 -1.06
C GLU A 100 10.11 -8.00 0.13
N LEU A 101 9.43 -9.08 0.45
CA LEU A 101 9.63 -9.86 1.65
C LEU A 101 10.57 -11.04 1.44
N ALA A 102 10.74 -11.48 0.19
CA ALA A 102 11.58 -12.62 -0.18
C ALA A 102 13.09 -12.32 -0.15
N GLY A 103 13.48 -11.04 -0.21
CA GLY A 103 14.88 -10.60 -0.25
C GLY A 103 15.44 -10.57 -1.66
#